data_AF-A0A135WIT6-F1
#
_entry.id   AF-A0A135WIT6-F1
#
_cell.length_a   1.000
_cell.length_b   1.000
_cell.length_c   1.000
_cell.angle_alpha   90.00
_cell.angle_beta   90.00
_cell.angle_gamma   90.00
#
_symmetry.space_group_name_H-M   'P 1'
#
loop_
_entity.id
_entity.type
_entity.pdbx_description
1 polymer ?
#
loop_
_entity_poly.entity_id
_entity_poly.type
_entity_poly.pdbx_seq_one_letter_code
_entity_poly.pdbx_strand_id
1 'polypeptide(L)' 'MGNDPQEKLIRATTVIESLINKCEKSLQKIAGKTSQHTLLTNRIEALKIALDLIEKEMKK' A
#
# COMPACT_ATOMS: atom_id res chain seq x y z
N MET A 1 4.36 -24.14 -2.86
CA MET A 1 4.08 -22.73 -2.50
C MET A 1 2.86 -22.76 -1.60
N GLY A 2 2.99 -22.29 -0.36
CA GLY A 2 1.98 -22.47 0.67
C GLY A 2 0.63 -21.91 0.21
N ASN A 3 -0.39 -22.75 0.30
CA ASN A 3 -1.76 -22.36 -0.03
C ASN A 3 -2.49 -21.80 1.20
N ASP A 4 -1.73 -21.48 2.25
CA ASP A 4 -2.23 -21.03 3.53
C ASP A 4 -2.76 -19.58 3.44
N PRO A 5 -4.00 -19.31 3.86
CA PRO A 5 -4.58 -17.97 3.82
C PRO A 5 -3.77 -16.92 4.61
N GLN A 6 -3.14 -17.29 5.73
CA GLN A 6 -2.38 -16.35 6.56
C GLN A 6 -1.06 -15.98 5.86
N GLU A 7 -0.37 -16.94 5.24
CA GLU A 7 0.84 -16.67 4.44
C GLU A 7 0.53 -15.70 3.27
N LYS A 8 -0.65 -15.84 2.64
CA LYS A 8 -1.10 -14.91 1.59
C LYS A 8 -1.33 -13.49 2.13
N LEU A 9 -1.92 -13.35 3.32
CA LEU A 9 -2.13 -12.05 3.96
C LEU A 9 -0.80 -11.40 4.35
N ILE A 10 0.13 -12.16 4.95
CA ILE A 10 1.49 -11.66 5.27
C ILE A 10 2.19 -11.17 4.02
N ARG A 11 2.17 -11.96 2.95
CA ARG A 11 2.79 -11.58 1.67
C ARG A 11 2.13 -10.35 1.06
N ALA A 12 0.81 -10.25 1.12
CA ALA A 12 0.07 -9.07 0.64
C ALA A 12 0.47 -7.81 1.40
N THR A 13 0.55 -7.88 2.73
CA THR A 13 1.04 -6.79 3.60
C THR A 13 2.42 -6.32 3.16
N THR A 14 3.40 -7.22 3.06
CA THR A 14 4.77 -6.87 2.64
C THR A 14 4.81 -6.19 1.27
N VAL A 15 4.01 -6.67 0.31
CA VAL A 15 3.93 -6.07 -1.02
C VAL A 15 3.32 -4.67 -0.97
N ILE A 16 2.25 -4.48 -0.20
CA ILE A 16 1.55 -3.19 -0.08
C ILE A 16 2.45 -2.15 0.62
N GLU A 17 3.14 -2.52 1.70
CA GLU A 17 4.11 -1.64 2.37
C GLU A 17 5.22 -1.19 1.42
N SER A 18 5.74 -2.12 0.61
CA SER A 18 6.73 -1.80 -0.42
C SER A 18 6.19 -0.83 -1.46
N LEU A 19 4.93 -1.00 -1.88
CA LEU A 19 4.27 -0.10 -2.83
C LEU A 19 4.06 1.29 -2.23
N ILE A 20 3.64 1.39 -0.97
CA ILE A 20 3.49 2.67 -0.26
C ILE A 20 4.83 3.41 -0.24
N ASN A 21 5.90 2.76 0.23
CA ASN A 21 7.24 3.36 0.30
C ASN A 21 7.74 3.84 -1.09
N LYS A 22 7.48 3.06 -2.14
CA LYS A 22 7.81 3.46 -3.52
C LYS A 22 7.01 4.69 -3.95
N CYS A 23 5.71 4.72 -3.66
CA CYS A 23 4.86 5.86 -3.98
C CYS A 23 5.28 7.12 -3.23
N GLU A 24 5.62 7.02 -1.95
CA GLU A 24 6.10 8.14 -1.12
C GLU A 24 7.43 8.70 -1.66
N LYS A 25 8.38 7.83 -2.02
CA LYS A 25 9.63 8.24 -2.67
C LYS A 25 9.41 8.89 -4.03
N SER A 26 8.43 8.41 -4.81
CA SER A 26 8.04 9.04 -6.06
C SER A 26 7.39 10.40 -5.83
N LEU A 27 6.53 10.53 -4.82
CA LEU A 27 5.86 11.78 -4.48
C LEU A 27 6.85 12.89 -4.11
N GLN A 28 7.91 12.56 -3.36
CA GLN A 28 9.00 13.49 -3.01
C GLN A 28 9.70 14.12 -4.22
N LYS A 29 9.68 13.45 -5.39
CA LYS A 29 10.33 13.92 -6.61
C LYS A 29 9.40 14.74 -7.51
N ILE A 30 8.10 14.75 -7.22
CA ILE A 30 7.09 15.40 -8.04
C ILE A 30 6.77 16.76 -7.44
N ALA A 31 6.74 17.79 -8.29
CA ALA A 31 6.31 19.12 -7.85
C ALA A 31 4.89 19.06 -7.29
N GLY A 32 4.69 19.72 -6.14
CA GLY A 32 3.37 19.89 -5.55
C GLY A 32 2.40 20.55 -6.54
N LYS A 33 1.11 20.24 -6.43
CA LYS A 33 0.01 20.77 -7.26
C LYS A 33 -0.05 20.26 -8.71
N THR A 34 0.67 19.19 -9.04
CA THR A 34 0.48 18.47 -10.31
C THR A 34 -0.62 17.41 -10.21
N SER A 35 -1.21 17.02 -11.34
CA SER A 35 -2.15 15.90 -11.39
C SER A 35 -1.49 14.58 -10.97
N GLN A 36 -0.21 14.40 -11.29
CA GLN A 36 0.56 13.23 -10.85
C GLN A 36 0.75 13.20 -9.33
N HIS A 37 0.99 14.36 -8.69
CA HIS A 37 1.06 14.46 -7.23
C HIS A 37 -0.27 14.02 -6.60
N THR A 38 -1.39 14.57 -7.08
CA THR A 38 -2.73 14.23 -6.57
C THR A 38 -3.04 12.74 -6.74
N LEU A 39 -2.75 12.18 -7.92
CA LEU A 39 -2.98 10.76 -8.21
C LEU A 39 -2.15 9.85 -7.28
N LEU A 40 -0.88 10.19 -7.03
CA LEU A 40 -0.04 9.42 -6.13
C LEU A 40 -0.48 9.53 -4.67
N THR A 41 -0.91 10.71 -4.21
CA THR A 41 -1.48 10.89 -2.87
C THR A 41 -2.70 9.98 -2.68
N ASN A 42 -3.67 10.05 -3.59
CA ASN A 42 -4.88 9.22 -3.52
C ASN A 42 -4.54 7.71 -3.55
N ARG A 43 -3.53 7.32 -4.33
CA ARG A 43 -3.08 5.92 -4.37
C ARG A 43 -2.46 5.46 -3.06
N ILE A 44 -1.65 6.31 -2.41
CA ILE A 44 -1.07 6.01 -1.09
C ILE A 44 -2.19 5.82 -0.06
N GLU A 45 -3.20 6.69 -0.06
CA GLU A 45 -4.35 6.60 0.85
C GLU A 45 -5.13 5.29 0.64
N ALA A 46 -5.42 4.92 -0.60
CA ALA A 46 -6.09 3.66 -0.92
C ALA A 46 -5.28 2.43 -0.47
N LEU A 47 -3.95 2.45 -0.64
CA LEU A 47 -3.07 1.37 -0.18
C LEU A 47 -3.04 1.26 1.36
N LYS A 48 -3.08 2.39 2.08
CA LYS A 48 -3.17 2.39 3.55
C LYS A 48 -4.49 1.78 4.04
N ILE A 49 -5.60 2.13 3.40
CA ILE A 49 -6.91 1.53 3.68
C ILE A 49 -6.87 0.01 3.43
N ALA A 50 -6.27 -0.42 2.33
CA ALA A 50 -6.13 -1.85 2.02
C ALA A 50 -5.30 -2.59 3.09
N LEU A 51 -4.21 -1.97 3.58
CA LEU A 51 -3.40 -2.52 4.66
C LEU A 51 -4.21 -2.68 5.95
N ASP A 52 -4.96 -1.64 6.35
CA ASP A 52 -5.82 -1.68 7.54
C ASP A 52 -6.87 -2.81 7.45
N LEU A 53 -7.42 -3.07 6.26
CA LEU A 53 -8.38 -4.16 6.04
C LEU A 53 -7.72 -5.53 6.14
N ILE A 54 -6.50 -5.69 5.61
CA ILE A 54 -5.74 -6.93 5.71
C ILE A 54 -5.37 -7.21 7.17
N GLU A 55 -4.90 -6.21 7.91
CA GLU A 55 -4.57 -6.35 9.32
C GLU A 55 -5.78 -6.72 10.18
N LYS A 56 -6.96 -6.18 9.85
CA LYS A 56 -8.21 -6.58 10.52
C LYS A 56 -8.55 -8.03 10.25
N GLU A 57 -8.38 -8.52 9.03
CA GLU A 57 -8.61 -9.93 8.69
C GLU A 57 -7.59 -10.86 9.36
N MET A 58 -6.35 -10.41 9.55
CA MET A 58 -5.32 -11.19 10.26
C MET A 58 -5.56 -11.31 11.78
N LYS A 59 -6.30 -10.37 12.38
CA LYS A 59 -6.65 -10.36 13.81
C LYS A 59 -7.95 -11.12 14.14
N LYS A 60 -8.64 -11.62 13.12
CA LYS A 60 -9.89 -12.35 13.22
C LYS A 60 -9.64 -13.85 13.39
#